data_AF-A0A348HEC2-F1
#
_entry.id   AF-A0A348HEC2-F1
#
_cell.length_a   1.000
_cell.length_b   1.000
_cell.length_c   1.000
_cell.angle_alpha   90.00
_cell.angle_beta   90.00
_cell.angle_gamma   90.00
#
_symmetry.space_group_name_H-M   'P 1'
#
loop_
_entity.id
_entity.type
_entity.pdbx_description
1 polymer ?
#
loop_
_entity_poly.entity_id
_entity_poly.type
_entity_poly.pdbx_seq_one_letter_code
_entity_poly.pdbx_strand_id
1 'polypeptide(L)'
;MAISQNEFSIYPGQAYEGQIATLDRPRVNSGIADDTVWFGRAVVRGAAGRAVKAFTKDSKAADMVGVSVRHAAAMSYDGPNTGNGASAMKSGYFKGQHVSYLRDGAIRVLCVDGAKAGDTVSIINEDGDNLGRFTHGKGIELNCVKWRDTVPAGGMGWIELSGTLSVSATPA
;
A
#
# COMPACT_ATOMS: atom_id res chain seq x y z
N MET A 1 -17.56 4.54 -20.73
CA MET A 1 -16.86 4.08 -19.51
C MET A 1 -17.87 4.04 -18.38
N ALA A 2 -18.23 2.85 -17.91
CA ALA A 2 -19.12 2.67 -16.77
C ALA A 2 -18.32 1.94 -15.70
N ILE A 3 -18.08 2.61 -14.57
CA ILE A 3 -17.36 2.06 -13.42
C ILE A 3 -18.43 1.40 -12.54
N SER A 4 -18.50 0.07 -12.50
CA SER A 4 -19.34 -0.62 -11.51
C SER A 4 -18.55 -0.73 -10.20
N GLN A 5 -18.73 0.26 -9.32
CA GLN A 5 -18.34 0.15 -7.92
C GLN A 5 -19.40 -0.70 -7.20
N ASN A 6 -19.11 -1.98 -6.95
CA ASN A 6 -20.06 -2.91 -6.32
C ASN A 6 -20.11 -2.79 -4.78
N GLU A 7 -19.33 -1.89 -4.17
CA GLU A 7 -19.12 -1.86 -2.72
C GLU A 7 -19.09 -0.42 -2.15
N PHE A 8 -20.12 0.38 -2.46
CA PHE A 8 -20.30 1.71 -1.88
C PHE A 8 -20.44 1.72 -0.34
N SER A 9 -20.75 0.56 0.26
CA SER A 9 -21.15 0.43 1.67
C SER A 9 -20.08 -0.14 2.61
N ILE A 10 -18.92 -0.59 2.13
CA ILE A 10 -17.88 -1.15 3.02
C ILE A 10 -17.14 -0.03 3.78
N TYR A 11 -17.06 1.16 3.18
CA TYR A 11 -16.39 2.33 3.73
C TYR A 11 -17.22 3.61 3.44
N PRO A 12 -18.47 3.71 3.92
CA PRO A 12 -19.33 4.87 3.62
C PRO A 12 -18.69 6.13 4.20
N GLY A 13 -18.35 7.09 3.33
CA GLY A 13 -17.62 8.30 3.69
C GLY A 13 -16.12 8.12 3.95
N GLN A 14 -15.58 6.93 3.71
CA GLN A 14 -14.16 6.62 3.90
C GLN A 14 -13.47 6.33 2.56
N ALA A 15 -12.20 6.70 2.47
CA ALA A 15 -11.38 6.54 1.28
C ALA A 15 -10.90 5.10 1.10
N TYR A 16 -10.55 4.72 -0.12
CA TYR A 16 -10.08 3.35 -0.43
C TYR A 16 -8.60 3.14 -0.06
N GLU A 17 -8.23 1.92 0.29
CA GLU A 17 -6.82 1.52 0.47
C GLU A 17 -6.02 1.77 -0.82
N GLY A 18 -4.87 2.43 -0.68
CA GLY A 18 -4.01 2.83 -1.79
C GLY A 18 -4.42 4.13 -2.50
N GLN A 19 -5.41 4.87 -1.99
CA GLN A 19 -5.78 6.18 -2.52
C GLN A 19 -4.81 7.26 -2.02
N ILE A 20 -4.28 8.08 -2.94
CA ILE A 20 -3.48 9.26 -2.58
C ILE A 20 -4.34 10.22 -1.75
N ALA A 21 -3.86 10.60 -0.57
CA ALA A 21 -4.59 11.38 0.41
C ALA A 21 -4.59 12.88 0.09
N THR A 22 -3.48 13.40 -0.44
CA THR A 22 -3.30 14.81 -0.76
C THR A 22 -2.59 14.98 -2.10
N LEU A 23 -2.97 15.99 -2.87
CA LEU A 23 -2.40 16.25 -4.20
C LEU A 23 -1.30 17.32 -4.21
N ASP A 24 -0.93 17.86 -3.05
CA ASP A 24 -0.03 19.01 -2.98
C ASP A 24 1.41 18.66 -3.43
N ARG A 25 1.89 17.44 -3.13
CA ARG A 25 3.25 16.96 -3.50
C ARG A 25 3.40 15.43 -3.75
N PRO A 26 2.45 14.71 -4.40
CA PRO A 26 2.61 13.28 -4.60
C PRO A 26 3.67 12.97 -5.67
N ARG A 27 4.70 12.21 -5.30
CA ARG A 27 5.66 11.63 -6.26
C ARG A 27 5.26 10.20 -6.58
N VAL A 28 4.53 10.02 -7.67
CA VAL A 28 4.14 8.70 -8.18
C VAL A 28 5.13 8.24 -9.25
N ASN A 29 5.69 7.07 -9.06
CA ASN A 29 6.54 6.39 -10.02
C ASN A 29 5.81 5.18 -10.62
N SER A 30 6.35 4.65 -11.71
CA SER A 30 5.84 3.44 -12.35
C SER A 30 6.93 2.38 -12.56
N GLY A 31 6.54 1.12 -12.40
CA GLY A 31 7.35 -0.06 -12.68
C GLY A 31 6.51 -1.18 -13.29
N ILE A 32 7.13 -2.33 -13.54
CA ILE A 32 6.45 -3.55 -14.02
C ILE A 32 6.37 -4.55 -12.87
N ALA A 33 5.19 -5.12 -12.62
CA ALA A 33 4.99 -6.15 -11.61
C ALA A 33 5.75 -7.44 -11.95
N ASP A 34 6.72 -7.85 -11.14
CA ASP A 34 7.33 -9.18 -11.22
C ASP A 34 6.41 -10.28 -10.64
N ASP A 35 5.53 -9.88 -9.72
CA ASP A 35 4.50 -10.70 -9.09
C ASP A 35 3.30 -9.81 -8.70
N THR A 36 2.24 -10.41 -8.17
CA THR A 36 1.01 -9.73 -7.75
C THR A 36 1.27 -8.72 -6.63
N VAL A 37 0.92 -7.46 -6.87
CA VAL A 37 1.04 -6.34 -5.93
C VAL A 37 -0.35 -5.82 -5.56
N TRP A 38 -0.78 -6.08 -4.33
CA TRP A 38 -2.05 -5.55 -3.79
C TRP A 38 -1.99 -4.06 -3.55
N PHE A 39 -3.08 -3.33 -3.80
CA PHE A 39 -3.13 -1.88 -3.53
C PHE A 39 -2.90 -1.54 -2.06
N GLY A 40 -2.32 -0.36 -1.82
CA GLY A 40 -2.01 0.13 -0.48
C GLY A 40 -1.00 -0.71 0.30
N ARG A 41 -0.26 -1.61 -0.35
CA ARG A 41 0.84 -2.36 0.28
C ARG A 41 2.20 -1.78 -0.04
N ALA A 42 3.17 -2.08 0.81
CA ALA A 42 4.56 -1.79 0.57
C ALA A 42 5.07 -2.53 -0.68
N VAL A 43 5.87 -1.84 -1.48
CA VAL A 43 6.44 -2.33 -2.73
C VAL A 43 7.96 -2.26 -2.66
N VAL A 44 8.62 -3.30 -3.13
CA VAL A 44 10.09 -3.39 -3.19
C VAL A 44 10.58 -3.51 -4.63
N ARG A 45 11.87 -3.28 -4.85
CA ARG A 45 12.48 -3.46 -6.18
C ARG A 45 12.42 -4.93 -6.62
N GLY A 46 12.05 -5.14 -7.88
CA GLY A 46 12.06 -6.44 -8.55
C GLY A 46 13.45 -6.86 -9.02
N ALA A 47 13.54 -7.99 -9.72
CA ALA A 47 14.79 -8.53 -10.23
C ALA A 47 15.29 -7.79 -11.49
N ALA A 48 14.38 -7.27 -12.32
CA ALA A 48 14.72 -6.50 -13.52
C ALA A 48 14.77 -4.99 -13.25
N GLY A 49 15.43 -4.22 -14.13
CA GLY A 49 15.79 -2.82 -13.85
C GLY A 49 14.64 -1.88 -13.45
N ARG A 50 13.47 -2.00 -14.10
CA ARG A 50 12.24 -1.23 -13.77
C ARG A 50 11.17 -2.09 -13.09
N ALA A 51 11.52 -3.31 -12.68
CA ALA A 51 10.56 -4.19 -12.05
C ALA A 51 10.33 -3.83 -10.59
N VAL A 52 9.12 -4.14 -10.13
CA VAL A 52 8.68 -3.99 -8.76
C VAL A 52 7.92 -5.24 -8.34
N LYS A 53 7.96 -5.57 -7.06
CA LYS A 53 7.26 -6.74 -6.51
C LYS A 53 6.66 -6.42 -5.15
N ALA A 54 5.76 -7.30 -4.69
CA ALA A 54 5.21 -7.21 -3.35
C ALA A 54 6.31 -7.35 -2.30
N PHE A 55 6.09 -6.69 -1.16
CA PHE A 55 6.90 -6.91 0.03
C PHE A 55 6.83 -8.38 0.47
N THR A 56 7.97 -8.96 0.84
CA THR A 56 8.07 -10.34 1.34
C THR A 56 8.59 -10.35 2.78
N LYS A 57 8.49 -11.48 3.49
CA LYS A 57 9.02 -11.59 4.86
C LYS A 57 10.51 -11.29 4.99
N ASP A 58 11.27 -11.55 3.92
CA ASP A 58 12.71 -11.34 3.85
C ASP A 58 13.08 -9.91 3.42
N SER A 59 12.09 -9.10 3.05
CA SER A 59 12.31 -7.70 2.65
C SER A 59 12.65 -6.84 3.87
N LYS A 60 13.53 -5.85 3.68
CA LYS A 60 13.93 -4.89 4.71
C LYS A 60 13.32 -3.51 4.43
N ALA A 61 13.31 -2.63 5.43
CA ALA A 61 12.88 -1.23 5.25
C ALA A 61 13.60 -0.55 4.08
N ALA A 62 14.90 -0.82 3.93
CA ALA A 62 15.73 -0.26 2.87
C ALA A 62 15.37 -0.76 1.45
N ASP A 63 14.68 -1.89 1.34
CA ASP A 63 14.30 -2.47 0.05
C ASP A 63 13.00 -1.85 -0.49
N MET A 64 12.25 -1.16 0.38
CA MET A 64 11.01 -0.50 0.02
C MET A 64 11.29 0.66 -0.94
N VAL A 65 10.55 0.69 -2.04
CA VAL A 65 10.62 1.76 -3.06
C VAL A 65 9.39 2.66 -3.04
N GLY A 66 8.34 2.25 -2.33
CA GLY A 66 7.11 3.02 -2.14
C GLY A 66 5.91 2.18 -1.74
N VAL A 67 4.72 2.75 -1.89
CA VAL A 67 3.43 2.10 -1.61
C VAL A 67 2.61 2.04 -2.88
N SER A 68 2.07 0.86 -3.21
CA SER A 68 1.24 0.72 -4.42
C SER A 68 -0.01 1.61 -4.35
N VAL A 69 -0.25 2.35 -5.43
CA VAL A 69 -1.37 3.28 -5.55
C VAL A 69 -2.48 2.65 -6.37
N ARG A 70 -3.72 2.89 -5.96
CA ARG A 70 -4.89 2.50 -6.75
C ARG A 70 -5.05 3.45 -7.94
N HIS A 71 -5.02 2.94 -9.16
CA HIS A 71 -5.37 3.71 -10.35
C HIS A 71 -6.87 3.56 -10.62
N ALA A 72 -7.61 4.67 -10.75
CA ALA A 72 -9.03 4.67 -11.13
C ALA A 72 -9.31 3.89 -12.45
N ALA A 73 -8.35 3.82 -13.37
CA ALA A 73 -8.47 3.09 -14.64
C ALA A 73 -8.05 1.61 -14.56
N ALA A 74 -7.43 1.15 -13.46
CA ALA A 74 -6.93 -0.23 -13.37
C ALA A 74 -8.04 -1.29 -13.17
N MET A 75 -9.30 -0.87 -12.99
CA MET A 75 -10.44 -1.78 -12.98
C MET A 75 -11.39 -1.48 -14.14
N SER A 76 -10.97 -1.86 -15.34
CA SER A 76 -11.86 -2.36 -16.38
C SER A 76 -11.60 -3.86 -16.48
N TYR A 77 -12.00 -4.62 -15.45
CA TYR A 77 -12.18 -6.06 -15.63
C TYR A 77 -13.65 -6.31 -15.91
N ASP A 78 -13.90 -7.24 -16.83
CA ASP A 78 -15.20 -7.69 -17.30
C ASP A 78 -16.26 -7.75 -16.19
N GLY A 79 -17.50 -7.48 -16.58
CA GLY A 79 -18.68 -7.58 -15.72
C GLY A 79 -18.73 -8.89 -14.92
N PRO A 80 -19.60 -8.95 -13.90
CA PRO A 80 -19.60 -10.02 -12.89
C PRO A 80 -19.72 -11.38 -13.56
N ASN A 81 -18.58 -12.07 -13.73
CA ASN A 81 -18.62 -13.49 -14.03
C ASN A 81 -18.97 -14.17 -12.71
N THR A 82 -20.27 -14.38 -12.56
CA THR A 82 -20.92 -15.17 -11.52
C THR A 82 -20.36 -16.58 -11.52
N GLY A 83 -19.28 -16.78 -10.78
CA GLY A 83 -18.57 -18.05 -10.62
C GLY A 83 -18.04 -18.17 -9.21
N ASN A 84 -18.94 -18.41 -8.27
CA ASN A 84 -18.74 -18.99 -6.94
C ASN A 84 -17.46 -18.64 -6.17
N GLY A 85 -17.64 -17.75 -5.20
CA GLY A 85 -16.85 -17.73 -3.97
C GLY A 85 -16.78 -16.33 -3.40
N ALA A 86 -17.24 -16.16 -2.15
CA ALA A 86 -16.99 -14.97 -1.32
C ALA A 86 -15.50 -14.85 -0.93
N SER A 87 -14.59 -15.10 -1.87
CA SER A 87 -13.16 -14.91 -1.75
C SER A 87 -12.82 -13.62 -2.48
N ALA A 88 -13.08 -12.52 -1.76
CA ALA A 88 -12.54 -11.17 -1.88
C ALA A 88 -12.12 -10.70 -3.28
N MET A 89 -12.72 -9.61 -3.74
CA MET A 89 -12.20 -8.78 -4.84
C MET A 89 -10.75 -8.34 -4.55
N LYS A 90 -9.82 -9.24 -4.86
CA LYS A 90 -8.38 -9.10 -4.71
C LYS A 90 -7.93 -8.04 -5.71
N SER A 91 -7.97 -6.79 -5.26
CA SER A 91 -7.71 -5.60 -6.06
C SER A 91 -6.22 -5.27 -6.01
N GLY A 92 -5.52 -5.43 -7.14
CA GLY A 92 -4.09 -5.16 -7.24
C GLY A 92 -3.59 -5.20 -8.68
N TYR A 93 -2.28 -5.03 -8.83
CA TYR A 93 -1.58 -5.22 -10.09
C TYR A 93 -1.08 -6.66 -10.18
N PHE A 94 -1.43 -7.36 -11.26
CA PHE A 94 -0.91 -8.70 -11.53
C PHE A 94 0.44 -8.64 -12.25
N LYS A 95 1.16 -9.77 -12.23
CA LYS A 95 2.45 -9.91 -12.92
C LYS A 95 2.39 -9.39 -14.37
N GLY A 96 3.40 -8.62 -14.76
CA GLY A 96 3.52 -7.99 -16.07
C GLY A 96 2.76 -6.68 -16.23
N GLN A 97 1.89 -6.29 -15.29
CA GLN A 97 1.16 -5.03 -15.36
C GLN A 97 2.01 -3.83 -14.92
N HIS A 98 1.63 -2.66 -15.41
CA HIS A 98 2.20 -1.38 -14.96
C HIS A 98 1.71 -1.04 -13.55
N VAL A 99 2.63 -1.07 -12.60
CA VAL A 99 2.38 -0.72 -11.20
C VAL A 99 2.67 0.75 -10.99
N SER A 100 1.68 1.50 -10.51
CA SER A 100 1.90 2.84 -9.96
C SER A 100 2.16 2.73 -8.46
N TYR A 101 3.21 3.39 -7.98
CA TYR A 101 3.52 3.43 -6.55
C TYR A 101 3.94 4.83 -6.11
N LEU A 102 3.50 5.22 -4.91
CA LEU A 102 3.82 6.48 -4.27
C LEU A 102 5.16 6.35 -3.57
N ARG A 103 6.09 7.26 -3.91
CA ARG A 103 7.42 7.35 -3.29
C ARG A 103 7.50 8.47 -2.25
N ASP A 104 6.69 9.51 -2.41
CA ASP A 104 6.66 10.70 -1.55
C ASP A 104 5.23 11.27 -1.56
N GLY A 105 4.77 11.76 -0.42
CA GLY A 105 3.42 12.28 -0.19
C GLY A 105 2.53 11.37 0.68
N ALA A 106 1.28 11.80 0.87
CA ALA A 106 0.34 11.11 1.75
C ALA A 106 -0.56 10.09 1.03
N ILE A 107 -0.85 8.97 1.70
CA ILE A 107 -1.69 7.87 1.17
C ILE A 107 -2.61 7.30 2.25
N ARG A 108 -3.82 6.89 1.84
CA ARG A 108 -4.77 6.11 2.67
C ARG A 108 -4.37 4.65 2.68
N VAL A 109 -4.16 4.10 3.86
CA VAL A 109 -3.82 2.69 4.08
C VAL A 109 -4.65 2.11 5.23
N LEU A 110 -4.86 0.80 5.20
CA LEU A 110 -5.49 0.09 6.31
C LEU A 110 -4.47 -0.10 7.44
N CYS A 111 -4.86 0.25 8.66
CA CYS A 111 -4.08 0.00 9.86
C CYS A 111 -4.58 -1.28 10.53
N VAL A 112 -3.74 -2.32 10.62
CA VAL A 112 -4.18 -3.63 11.12
C VAL A 112 -4.50 -3.57 12.62
N ASP A 113 -3.56 -3.12 13.46
CA ASP A 113 -3.72 -3.11 14.92
C ASP A 113 -4.16 -1.74 15.49
N GLY A 114 -4.28 -0.71 14.64
CA GLY A 114 -4.56 0.66 15.05
C GLY A 114 -3.29 1.47 15.36
N ALA A 115 -3.43 2.79 15.37
CA ALA A 115 -2.33 3.72 15.59
C ALA A 115 -2.85 5.07 16.12
N LYS A 116 -1.98 5.85 16.77
CA LYS A 116 -2.25 7.25 17.11
C LYS A 116 -1.57 8.19 16.13
N ALA A 117 -2.09 9.40 16.00
CA ALA A 117 -1.43 10.45 15.25
C ALA A 117 0.00 10.70 15.80
N GLY A 118 1.00 10.70 14.92
CA GLY A 118 2.42 10.87 15.26
C GLY A 118 3.17 9.56 15.54
N ASP A 119 2.48 8.42 15.59
CA ASP A 119 3.12 7.12 15.75
C ASP A 119 3.98 6.78 14.53
N THR A 120 5.05 6.01 14.77
CA THR A 120 5.84 5.40 13.70
C THR A 120 5.01 4.35 12.97
N VAL A 121 5.21 4.27 11.65
CA VAL A 121 4.56 3.29 10.79
C VAL A 121 5.46 2.06 10.67
N SER A 122 4.90 0.87 10.89
CA SER A 122 5.59 -0.40 10.67
C SER A 122 4.94 -1.18 9.54
N ILE A 123 5.74 -1.92 8.77
CA ILE A 123 5.26 -2.90 7.79
C ILE A 123 5.24 -4.28 8.44
N ILE A 124 4.10 -4.96 8.37
CA ILE A 124 3.98 -6.35 8.80
C ILE A 124 4.78 -7.24 7.84
N ASN A 125 5.76 -7.96 8.39
CA ASN A 125 6.65 -8.86 7.65
C ASN A 125 6.40 -10.35 7.98
N GLU A 126 5.29 -10.66 8.65
CA GLU A 126 4.87 -12.03 8.95
C GLU A 126 4.08 -12.61 7.76
N ASP A 127 4.32 -13.89 7.44
CA ASP A 127 3.60 -14.60 6.38
C ASP A 127 2.08 -14.61 6.67
N GLY A 128 1.26 -14.40 5.63
CA GLY A 128 -0.20 -14.42 5.73
C GLY A 128 -0.87 -13.22 5.06
N ASP A 129 -2.15 -13.02 5.36
CA ASP A 129 -2.99 -12.02 4.67
C ASP A 129 -2.55 -10.57 4.93
N ASN A 130 -1.84 -10.32 6.03
CA ASN A 130 -1.39 -8.99 6.43
C ASN A 130 0.03 -8.63 5.96
N LEU A 131 0.73 -9.54 5.27
CA LEU A 131 2.09 -9.29 4.79
C LEU A 131 2.15 -8.02 3.91
N GLY A 132 3.03 -7.08 4.25
CA GLY A 132 3.18 -5.82 3.53
C GLY A 132 2.11 -4.76 3.84
N ARG A 133 1.22 -5.01 4.81
CA ARG A 133 0.30 -3.99 5.36
C ARG A 133 0.96 -3.16 6.46
N PHE A 134 0.32 -2.05 6.78
CA PHE A 134 0.81 -1.10 7.77
C PHE A 134 0.16 -1.29 9.13
N THR A 135 0.95 -1.07 10.17
CA THR A 135 0.53 -1.09 11.57
C THR A 135 1.42 -0.14 12.37
N HIS A 136 1.28 -0.16 13.70
CA HIS A 136 2.21 0.47 14.62
C HIS A 136 2.95 -0.60 15.43
N GLY A 137 4.26 -0.46 15.57
CA GLY A 137 5.12 -1.26 16.46
C GLY A 137 5.45 -2.67 15.97
N LYS A 138 4.48 -3.44 15.47
CA LYS A 138 4.72 -4.81 14.99
C LYS A 138 5.29 -4.81 13.56
N GLY A 139 6.48 -5.37 13.40
CA GLY A 139 7.13 -5.55 12.09
C GLY A 139 8.27 -4.57 11.84
N ILE A 140 8.50 -4.24 10.57
CA ILE A 140 9.61 -3.41 10.13
C ILE A 140 9.23 -1.94 10.23
N GLU A 141 9.80 -1.22 11.19
CA GLU A 141 9.58 0.21 11.35
C GLU A 141 10.15 1.00 10.16
N LEU A 142 9.36 1.95 9.66
CA LEU A 142 9.73 2.86 8.60
C LEU A 142 10.20 4.19 9.17
N ASN A 143 11.45 4.53 8.85
CA ASN A 143 11.99 5.85 9.15
C ASN A 143 11.28 6.91 8.31
N CYS A 144 11.03 8.07 8.93
CA CYS A 144 10.42 9.23 8.26
C CYS A 144 9.00 9.00 7.73
N VAL A 145 8.32 7.93 8.14
CA VAL A 145 6.91 7.68 7.85
C VAL A 145 6.11 7.71 9.15
N LYS A 146 5.05 8.53 9.16
CA LYS A 146 4.24 8.79 10.34
C LYS A 146 2.76 8.66 10.05
N TRP A 147 2.02 8.13 11.02
CA TRP A 147 0.55 8.23 11.03
C TRP A 147 0.14 9.68 11.26
N ARG A 148 -0.74 10.21 10.41
CA ARG A 148 -1.29 11.57 10.54
C ARG A 148 -2.53 11.60 11.44
N ASP A 149 -3.31 10.52 11.39
CA ASP A 149 -4.57 10.38 12.10
C ASP A 149 -4.45 9.36 13.23
N THR A 150 -5.32 9.45 14.23
CA THR A 150 -5.59 8.32 15.14
C THR A 150 -6.55 7.37 14.44
N VAL A 151 -6.14 6.11 14.29
CA VAL A 151 -6.81 5.08 13.51
C VAL A 151 -7.17 3.90 14.42
N PRO A 152 -8.43 3.46 14.47
CA PRO A 152 -8.78 2.22 15.17
C PRO A 152 -8.20 0.99 14.45
N ALA A 153 -8.10 -0.13 15.15
CA ALA A 153 -7.71 -1.41 14.54
C ALA A 153 -8.67 -1.79 13.40
N GLY A 154 -8.11 -2.23 12.27
CA GLY A 154 -8.85 -2.49 11.03
C GLY A 154 -9.38 -1.24 10.33
N GLY A 155 -9.06 -0.04 10.81
CA GLY A 155 -9.51 1.24 10.26
C GLY A 155 -8.63 1.76 9.13
N MET A 156 -9.17 2.71 8.36
CA MET A 156 -8.44 3.44 7.33
C MET A 156 -7.80 4.71 7.89
N GLY A 157 -6.51 4.91 7.64
CA GLY A 157 -5.75 6.06 8.12
C GLY A 157 -4.85 6.68 7.07
N TRP A 158 -4.30 7.85 7.38
CA TRP A 158 -3.30 8.53 6.57
C TRP A 158 -1.90 8.31 7.09
N ILE A 159 -1.01 7.88 6.19
CA ILE A 159 0.43 7.93 6.41
C ILE A 159 1.05 8.93 5.45
N GLU A 160 2.09 9.62 5.92
CA GLU A 160 2.94 10.48 5.08
C GLU A 160 4.24 9.75 4.76
N LEU A 161 4.50 9.52 3.47
CA LEU A 161 5.82 9.09 3.00
C LEU A 161 6.62 10.36 2.75
N SER A 162 7.67 10.63 3.52
CA SER A 162 8.54 11.80 3.31
C SER A 162 9.91 11.37 2.81
N GLY A 163 10.13 11.48 1.51
CA GLY A 163 11.45 11.36 0.88
C GLY A 163 12.15 10.00 1.06
N THR A 164 13.45 9.96 0.80
CA THR A 164 14.28 8.73 0.87
C THR A 164 14.04 8.04 2.20
N LEU A 165 13.61 6.77 2.19
CA LEU A 165 13.57 5.88 3.35
C LEU A 165 15.00 5.67 3.85
N SER A 166 15.58 6.72 4.45
CA SER A 166 16.95 6.77 4.87
C SER A 166 17.08 6.09 6.21
N VAL A 167 17.95 5.08 6.26
CA VAL A 167 18.47 4.52 7.49
C VAL A 167 19.17 5.67 8.22
N SER A 168 18.76 5.99 9.45
CA SER A 168 19.67 6.69 10.34
C SER A 168 20.81 5.71 10.62
N ALA A 169 21.98 5.96 10.04
CA ALA A 169 23.19 5.34 10.55
C ALA A 169 23.37 5.87 11.98
N THR A 170 23.14 5.03 12.98
CA THR A 170 23.65 5.32 14.32
C THR A 170 25.17 5.20 14.23
N PRO A 171 25.95 6.28 14.39
CA PRO A 171 27.39 6.12 14.55
C PRO A 171 27.63 5.33 15.84
N ALA A 172 28.45 4.28 15.73
CA ALA A 172 29.01 3.59 16.88
C ALA A 172 29.92 4.53 17.68
#